data_AF-A0A959UPU0-F1
#
_entry.id   AF-A0A959UPU0-F1
#
_cell.length_a   1.000
_cell.length_b   1.000
_cell.length_c   1.000
_cell.angle_alpha   90.00
_cell.angle_beta   90.00
_cell.angle_gamma   90.00
#
_symmetry.space_group_name_H-M   'P 1'
#
loop_
_entity.id
_entity.type
_entity.pdbx_description
1 polymer ?
#
loop_
_entity_poly.entity_id
_entity_poly.type
_entity_poly.pdbx_seq_one_letter_code
_entity_poly.pdbx_strand_id
1 'polypeptide(L)'
;MAGAYLIGIVIMLISFLVGRQLRSRFAKYSRTPLSNGMSGKEIAERMLADHGITNVKVTHVKGQLTDHYNPATRTVNLSEAVYGQRNAAAAAVAAHECGHAVQHAQAYSWLQFRSKLVPVVSVTSSLVQWILLGGILLINTFPQLL
;
A
#
# COMPACT_ATOMS: atom_id res chain seq x y z
N MET A 1 -1.13 25.71 -19.97
CA MET A 1 0.21 25.29 -19.52
C MET A 1 0.54 25.78 -18.10
N ALA A 2 0.48 27.07 -17.79
CA ALA A 2 0.78 27.61 -16.45
C ALA A 2 -0.05 27.00 -15.29
N GLY A 3 -1.35 26.78 -15.48
CA GLY A 3 -2.22 26.17 -14.45
C GLY A 3 -1.87 24.71 -14.13
N ALA A 4 -1.45 23.92 -15.12
CA ALA A 4 -1.03 22.54 -14.92
C ALA A 4 0.28 22.44 -14.12
N TYR A 5 1.23 23.35 -14.37
CA TYR A 5 2.46 23.43 -13.59
C TYR A 5 2.20 23.84 -12.14
N LEU A 6 1.28 24.78 -11.90
CA LEU A 6 0.94 25.22 -10.55
C LEU A 6 0.31 24.09 -9.73
N ILE A 7 -0.62 23.32 -10.32
CA ILE A 7 -1.19 22.13 -9.68
C ILE A 7 -0.11 21.08 -9.41
N GLY A 8 0.77 20.82 -10.38
CA GLY A 8 1.87 19.87 -10.21
C GLY A 8 2.81 20.24 -9.06
N ILE A 9 3.18 21.52 -8.95
CA ILE A 9 4.04 22.03 -7.86
C ILE A 9 3.35 21.88 -6.51
N VAL A 10 2.06 22.20 -6.41
CA VAL A 10 1.30 22.08 -5.16
C VAL A 10 1.25 20.61 -4.71
N ILE A 11 0.93 19.67 -5.62
CA ILE A 11 0.88 18.24 -5.30
C ILE A 11 2.25 17.73 -4.87
N MET A 12 3.32 18.18 -5.54
CA MET A 12 4.69 17.81 -5.17
C MET A 12 5.05 18.28 -3.76
N LEU A 13 4.74 19.54 -3.41
CA LEU A 13 5.01 20.10 -2.09
C LEU A 13 4.25 19.35 -0.99
N ILE A 14 2.97 19.03 -1.22
CA ILE A 14 2.16 18.25 -0.28
C ILE A 14 2.75 16.85 -0.11
N SER A 15 3.10 16.18 -1.21
CA SER A 15 3.68 14.83 -1.19
C SER A 15 5.00 14.80 -0.42
N PHE A 16 5.85 15.81 -0.63
CA PHE A 16 7.10 15.98 0.11
C PHE A 16 6.85 16.15 1.62
N LEU A 17 5.87 16.99 1.99
CA LEU A 17 5.53 17.25 3.38
C LEU A 17 5.00 15.99 4.08
N VAL A 18 4.13 15.22 3.42
CA VAL A 18 3.64 13.92 3.92
C VAL A 18 4.79 12.94 4.12
N GLY A 19 5.67 12.80 3.12
CA GLY A 19 6.84 11.93 3.21
C GLY A 19 7.78 12.31 4.37
N ARG A 20 8.03 13.61 4.56
CA ARG A 20 8.81 14.12 5.69
C ARG A 20 8.14 13.84 7.03
N GLN A 21 6.82 14.01 7.13
CA GLN A 21 6.06 13.74 8.34
C GLN A 21 6.12 12.26 8.71
N LEU A 22 5.99 11.36 7.74
CA LEU A 22 6.04 9.91 7.95
C LEU A 22 7.41 9.46 8.46
N ARG A 23 8.49 9.93 7.82
CA ARG A 23 9.87 9.69 8.27
C ARG A 23 10.11 10.23 9.69
N SER A 24 9.59 11.42 10.00
CA SER A 24 9.70 12.03 11.33
C SER A 24 8.98 11.20 12.40
N ARG A 25 7.77 10.70 12.13
CA ARG A 25 7.02 9.85 13.06
C ARG A 25 7.74 8.51 13.26
N PHE A 26 8.19 7.88 12.18
CA PHE A 26 8.97 6.65 12.26
C PHE A 26 10.20 6.85 13.16
N ALA A 27 11.01 7.88 12.90
CA ALA A 27 12.19 8.19 13.70
C ALA A 27 11.88 8.45 15.19
N LYS A 28 10.74 9.11 15.49
CA LYS A 28 10.30 9.35 16.88
C LYS A 28 9.94 8.04 17.58
N TYR A 29 9.13 7.19 16.94
CA TYR A 29 8.64 5.95 17.56
C TYR A 29 9.65 4.81 17.53
N SER A 30 10.66 4.86 16.65
CA SER A 30 11.80 3.93 16.68
C SER A 30 12.65 4.07 17.95
N ARG A 31 12.56 5.21 18.65
CA ARG A 31 13.26 5.44 19.92
C ARG A 31 12.46 5.01 21.15
N THR A 32 11.20 4.60 20.96
CA THR A 32 10.34 4.17 22.06
C THR A 32 10.42 2.64 22.17
N PRO A 33 11.14 2.08 23.18
CA PRO A 33 11.27 0.64 23.32
C PRO A 33 9.94 0.00 23.74
N LEU A 34 9.79 -1.29 23.43
CA LEU A 34 8.63 -2.07 23.85
C LEU A 34 8.85 -2.68 25.23
N SER A 35 7.82 -2.61 26.09
CA SER A 35 7.86 -3.18 27.44
C SER A 35 8.01 -4.70 27.46
N ASN A 36 7.54 -5.39 26.42
CA ASN A 36 7.63 -6.85 26.29
C ASN A 36 8.94 -7.32 25.62
N GLY A 37 9.80 -6.40 25.16
CA GLY A 37 11.08 -6.72 24.53
C GLY A 37 10.99 -7.50 23.21
N MET A 38 9.80 -7.67 22.63
CA MET A 38 9.65 -8.43 21.38
C MET A 38 10.16 -7.63 20.18
N SER A 39 10.81 -8.32 19.25
CA SER A 39 11.23 -7.79 17.95
C SER A 39 10.07 -7.75 16.96
N GLY A 40 10.20 -6.95 15.89
CA GLY A 40 9.20 -6.92 14.81
C GLY A 40 8.90 -8.32 14.25
N LYS A 41 9.92 -9.17 14.09
CA LYS A 41 9.74 -10.58 13.68
C LYS A 41 8.90 -11.37 14.68
N GLU A 42 9.24 -11.33 15.96
CA GLU A 42 8.54 -12.09 17.01
C GLU A 42 7.08 -11.63 17.13
N ILE A 43 6.82 -10.33 16.98
CA ILE A 43 5.47 -9.75 16.98
C ILE A 43 4.68 -10.26 15.77
N ALA A 44 5.29 -10.27 14.58
CA ALA A 44 4.65 -10.79 13.38
C ALA A 44 4.30 -12.28 13.51
N GLU A 45 5.27 -13.10 13.95
CA GLU A 45 5.08 -14.53 14.18
C GLU A 45 4.00 -14.79 15.21
N ARG A 46 4.00 -14.03 16.32
CA ARG A 46 2.99 -14.13 17.37
C ARG A 46 1.60 -13.76 16.87
N MET A 47 1.47 -12.64 16.15
CA MET A 47 0.18 -12.18 15.64
C MET A 47 -0.41 -13.15 14.62
N LEU A 48 0.41 -13.73 13.74
CA LEU A 48 -0.03 -14.77 12.81
C LEU A 48 -0.48 -16.04 13.55
N ALA A 49 0.29 -16.47 14.56
CA ALA A 49 -0.05 -17.62 15.40
C ALA A 49 -1.36 -17.41 16.17
N ASP A 50 -1.57 -16.22 16.74
CA ASP A 50 -2.81 -15.86 17.46
C ASP A 50 -4.05 -15.88 16.53
N HIS A 51 -3.87 -15.73 15.22
CA HIS A 51 -4.92 -15.85 14.20
C HIS A 51 -4.98 -17.23 13.51
N GLY A 52 -4.20 -18.21 13.99
CA GLY A 52 -4.17 -19.57 13.43
C GLY A 52 -3.51 -19.66 12.04
N ILE A 53 -2.73 -18.66 11.63
CA ILE A 53 -2.11 -18.58 10.31
C ILE A 53 -0.71 -19.20 10.38
N THR A 54 -0.56 -20.42 9.86
CA THR A 54 0.71 -21.17 9.85
C THR A 54 1.39 -21.23 8.48
N ASN A 55 0.68 -20.82 7.44
CA ASN A 55 1.14 -20.88 6.05
C ASN A 55 1.77 -19.57 5.54
N VAL A 56 1.99 -18.60 6.43
CA VAL A 56 2.64 -17.32 6.12
C VAL A 56 4.00 -17.28 6.79
N LYS A 57 5.07 -17.02 6.01
CA LYS A 57 6.43 -16.90 6.54
C LYS A 57 6.79 -15.44 6.79
N VAL A 58 7.48 -15.17 7.89
CA VAL A 58 8.04 -13.85 8.19
C VAL A 58 9.49 -13.81 7.71
N THR A 59 9.81 -12.89 6.81
CA THR A 59 11.13 -12.73 6.17
C THR A 59 11.61 -11.29 6.27
N HIS A 60 12.88 -11.06 5.99
CA HIS A 60 13.46 -9.72 5.99
C HIS A 60 13.78 -9.26 4.57
N VAL A 61 13.67 -7.96 4.33
CA VAL A 61 14.07 -7.29 3.09
C VAL A 61 14.99 -6.12 3.39
N LYS A 62 15.93 -5.86 2.48
CA LYS A 62 16.89 -4.76 2.64
C LYS A 62 16.17 -3.41 2.59
N GLY A 63 16.74 -2.43 3.31
CA GLY A 63 16.28 -1.05 3.31
C GLY A 63 15.42 -0.69 4.51
N GLN A 64 14.67 0.40 4.37
CA GLN A 64 13.83 1.00 5.41
C GLN A 64 12.49 1.41 4.79
N LEU A 65 11.37 1.16 5.49
CA LEU A 65 10.02 1.41 4.97
C LEU A 65 9.74 0.67 3.65
N THR A 66 10.36 -0.50 3.50
CA THR A 66 10.17 -1.42 2.37
C THR A 66 9.32 -2.64 2.77
N ASP A 67 8.71 -2.56 3.95
CA ASP A 67 7.85 -3.57 4.54
C ASP A 67 6.61 -3.82 3.67
N HIS A 68 6.28 -5.08 3.42
CA HIS A 68 5.09 -5.46 2.66
C HIS A 68 4.71 -6.94 2.86
N TYR A 69 3.41 -7.22 2.83
CA TYR A 69 2.89 -8.58 2.64
C TYR A 69 2.78 -8.95 1.15
N ASN A 70 3.28 -10.13 0.78
CA ASN A 70 3.08 -10.70 -0.56
C ASN A 70 2.06 -11.85 -0.52
N PRO A 71 0.85 -11.68 -1.10
CA PRO A 71 -0.19 -12.70 -1.11
C PRO A 71 0.14 -13.89 -2.02
N ALA A 72 0.96 -13.71 -3.06
CA ALA A 72 1.31 -14.78 -4.00
C ALA A 72 2.28 -15.79 -3.37
N THR A 73 3.28 -15.31 -2.63
CA THR A 73 4.26 -16.16 -1.93
C THR A 73 3.89 -16.45 -0.48
N ARG A 74 2.84 -15.80 0.04
CA ARG A 74 2.42 -15.85 1.46
C ARG A 74 3.57 -15.51 2.41
N THR A 75 4.21 -14.36 2.17
CA THR A 75 5.33 -13.89 2.99
C THR A 75 5.08 -12.49 3.53
N VAL A 76 5.31 -12.28 4.82
CA VAL A 76 5.42 -10.95 5.44
C VAL A 76 6.89 -10.55 5.39
N ASN A 77 7.21 -9.58 4.54
CA ASN A 77 8.56 -9.06 4.38
C ASN A 77 8.72 -7.80 5.25
N LEU A 78 9.56 -7.84 6.27
CA LEU A 78 9.86 -6.70 7.11
C LEU A 78 11.23 -6.11 6.73
N SER A 79 11.35 -4.80 6.73
CA SER A 79 12.60 -4.09 6.49
C SER A 79 13.60 -4.36 7.62
N GLU A 80 14.90 -4.22 7.34
CA GLU A 80 15.95 -4.39 8.37
C GLU A 80 15.74 -3.45 9.58
N ALA A 81 15.16 -2.26 9.33
CA ALA A 81 14.80 -1.28 10.34
C ALA A 81 13.60 -1.69 11.23
N VAL A 82 12.93 -2.80 10.92
CA VAL A 82 11.75 -3.31 11.62
C VAL A 82 11.99 -4.74 12.12
N TYR A 83 12.49 -5.64 11.27
CA TYR A 83 12.58 -7.08 11.51
C TYR A 83 13.24 -7.43 12.85
N GLY A 84 14.42 -6.86 13.13
CA GLY A 84 15.18 -7.11 14.36
C GLY A 84 14.98 -6.07 15.46
N GLN A 85 14.18 -5.04 15.24
CA GLN A 85 14.06 -3.91 16.15
C GLN A 85 12.96 -4.13 17.20
N ARG A 86 13.21 -3.65 18.42
CA ARG A 86 12.35 -3.85 19.61
C ARG A 86 11.72 -2.54 20.09
N ASN A 87 11.08 -1.83 19.16
CA ASN A 87 10.51 -0.51 19.41
C ASN A 87 9.08 -0.39 18.87
N ALA A 88 8.37 0.65 19.30
CA ALA A 88 6.97 0.88 18.96
C ALA A 88 6.74 0.98 17.45
N ALA A 89 7.68 1.57 16.69
CA ALA A 89 7.58 1.62 15.23
C ALA A 89 7.66 0.23 14.60
N ALA A 90 8.57 -0.63 15.08
CA ALA A 90 8.71 -2.00 14.60
C ALA A 90 7.47 -2.84 14.90
N ALA A 91 6.90 -2.72 16.11
CA ALA A 91 5.63 -3.35 16.45
C ALA A 91 4.48 -2.92 15.53
N ALA A 92 4.34 -1.61 15.32
CA ALA A 92 3.27 -1.05 14.51
C ALA A 92 3.34 -1.52 13.05
N VAL A 93 4.53 -1.51 12.45
CA VAL A 93 4.73 -1.94 11.06
C VAL A 93 4.56 -3.45 10.92
N ALA A 94 5.16 -4.25 11.83
CA ALA A 94 4.98 -5.70 11.83
C ALA A 94 3.49 -6.09 11.94
N ALA A 95 2.75 -5.42 12.83
CA ALA A 95 1.32 -5.64 12.99
C ALA A 95 0.51 -5.20 11.75
N HIS A 96 0.88 -4.09 11.11
CA HIS A 96 0.24 -3.62 9.87
C HIS A 96 0.37 -4.66 8.75
N GLU A 97 1.58 -5.17 8.52
CA GLU A 97 1.82 -6.16 7.46
C GLU A 97 1.18 -7.52 7.75
N CYS A 98 1.19 -7.94 9.01
CA CYS A 98 0.44 -9.13 9.44
C CYS A 98 -1.06 -8.93 9.28
N GLY A 99 -1.56 -7.71 9.44
CA GLY A 99 -2.95 -7.36 9.15
C GLY A 99 -3.35 -7.70 7.71
N HIS A 100 -2.49 -7.43 6.72
CA HIS A 100 -2.73 -7.84 5.33
C HIS A 100 -2.77 -9.36 5.17
N ALA A 101 -1.88 -10.07 5.87
CA ALA A 101 -1.87 -11.54 5.88
C ALA A 101 -3.15 -12.12 6.50
N VAL A 102 -3.61 -11.54 7.60
CA VAL A 102 -4.86 -11.92 8.28
C VAL A 102 -6.07 -11.66 7.39
N GLN A 103 -6.15 -10.48 6.78
CA GLN A 103 -7.22 -10.15 5.83
C GLN A 103 -7.25 -11.11 4.63
N HIS A 104 -6.06 -11.50 4.14
CA HIS A 104 -5.95 -12.47 3.06
C HIS A 104 -6.40 -13.87 3.51
N ALA A 105 -6.02 -14.32 4.71
CA ALA A 105 -6.39 -15.62 5.27
C ALA A 105 -7.90 -15.72 5.55
N GLN A 106 -8.53 -14.63 5.99
CA GLN A 106 -9.98 -14.55 6.17
C GLN A 106 -10.77 -14.45 4.85
N ALA A 107 -10.09 -14.55 3.70
CA ALA A 107 -10.68 -14.51 2.37
C ALA A 107 -11.62 -13.30 2.20
N TYR A 108 -11.15 -12.09 2.53
CA TYR A 108 -11.96 -10.87 2.44
C TYR A 108 -12.54 -10.73 1.03
N SER A 109 -13.79 -11.17 0.89
CA SER A 109 -14.47 -11.37 -0.40
C SER A 109 -14.57 -10.06 -1.18
N TRP A 110 -14.72 -8.96 -0.45
CA TRP A 110 -14.72 -7.61 -0.99
C TRP A 110 -13.36 -7.16 -1.54
N LEU A 111 -12.24 -7.57 -0.92
CA LEU A 111 -10.89 -7.23 -1.41
C LEU A 111 -10.59 -8.00 -2.69
N GLN A 112 -10.95 -9.29 -2.72
CA GLN A 112 -10.82 -10.11 -3.93
C GLN A 112 -11.69 -9.58 -5.07
N PHE A 113 -12.92 -9.16 -4.77
CA PHE A 113 -13.80 -8.52 -5.74
C PHE A 113 -13.17 -7.25 -6.32
N ARG A 114 -12.69 -6.32 -5.46
CA ARG A 114 -12.01 -5.10 -5.91
C ARG A 114 -10.80 -5.39 -6.78
N SER A 115 -9.91 -6.29 -6.36
CA SER A 115 -8.68 -6.61 -7.10
C SER A 115 -8.98 -7.22 -8.48
N LYS A 116 -10.01 -8.05 -8.60
CA LYS A 116 -10.45 -8.62 -9.90
C LYS A 116 -11.04 -7.57 -10.84
N LEU A 117 -11.62 -6.49 -10.32
CA LEU A 117 -12.19 -5.42 -11.14
C LEU A 117 -11.14 -4.44 -11.71
N VAL A 118 -9.98 -4.30 -11.07
CA VAL A 118 -8.91 -3.38 -11.53
C VAL A 118 -8.55 -3.52 -13.02
N PRO A 119 -8.27 -4.73 -13.56
CA PRO A 119 -7.93 -4.86 -14.98
C PRO A 119 -9.09 -4.46 -15.90
N VAL A 120 -10.34 -4.81 -15.54
CA VAL A 120 -11.53 -4.43 -16.31
C VAL A 120 -11.69 -2.91 -16.34
N VAL A 121 -11.63 -2.27 -15.17
CA VAL A 121 -11.74 -0.81 -15.03
C VAL A 121 -10.61 -0.09 -15.77
N SER A 122 -9.40 -0.64 -15.78
CA SER A 122 -8.26 -0.05 -16.50
C SER A 122 -8.47 -0.06 -18.02
N VAL A 123 -9.02 -1.15 -18.58
CA VAL A 123 -9.37 -1.24 -20.00
C VAL A 123 -10.51 -0.27 -20.32
N THR A 124 -11.57 -0.29 -19.53
CA THR A 124 -12.71 0.63 -19.72
C THR A 124 -12.29 2.08 -19.65
N SER A 125 -11.46 2.46 -18.68
CA SER A 125 -11.01 3.86 -18.51
C SER A 125 -10.17 4.33 -19.70
N SER A 126 -9.31 3.46 -20.24
CA SER A 126 -8.54 3.76 -21.44
C SER A 126 -9.43 3.91 -22.68
N LEU A 127 -10.45 3.05 -22.83
CA LEU A 127 -11.38 3.11 -23.96
C LEU A 127 -12.32 4.32 -23.90
N VAL A 128 -12.83 4.68 -22.72
CA VAL A 128 -13.75 5.82 -22.55
C VAL A 128 -13.12 7.11 -23.06
N GLN A 129 -11.81 7.32 -22.82
CA GLN A 129 -11.13 8.49 -23.33
C GLN A 129 -11.14 8.57 -24.87
N TRP A 130 -10.95 7.43 -25.56
CA TRP A 130 -11.03 7.35 -27.02
C TRP A 130 -12.46 7.45 -27.54
N ILE A 131 -13.43 6.87 -26.84
CA ILE A 131 -14.85 6.95 -27.20
C ILE A 131 -15.35 8.39 -27.09
N LEU A 132 -15.00 9.09 -26.00
CA LEU A 132 -15.37 10.51 -25.82
C LEU A 132 -14.71 11.40 -26.86
N LEU A 133 -13.41 11.18 -27.15
CA LEU A 133 -12.72 11.92 -28.20
C LEU A 133 -13.34 11.66 -29.57
N GLY A 134 -13.63 10.40 -29.89
CA GLY A 134 -14.30 9.99 -31.12
C GLY A 134 -15.70 10.59 -31.26
N GLY A 135 -16.48 10.60 -30.18
CA GLY A 135 -17.81 11.23 -30.14
C GLY A 135 -17.75 12.73 -30.37
N ILE A 136 -16.80 13.44 -29.74
CA ILE A 136 -16.58 14.87 -29.97
C ILE A 136 -16.20 15.12 -31.44
N LEU A 137 -15.27 14.34 -32.00
CA LEU A 137 -14.85 14.49 -33.39
C LEU A 137 -15.98 14.18 -34.38
N LEU A 138 -16.79 13.17 -34.11
CA LEU A 138 -17.92 12.74 -34.94
C LEU A 138 -19.04 13.79 -34.95
N ILE A 139 -19.37 14.37 -33.78
CA ILE A 139 -20.32 15.49 -33.70
C ILE A 139 -19.78 16.73 -34.44
N ASN A 140 -18.47 16.99 -34.35
CA ASN A 140 -17.86 18.11 -35.08
C ASN A 140 -17.84 17.90 -36.61
N THR A 141 -17.68 16.67 -37.10
CA THR A 141 -17.66 16.36 -38.54
C THR A 141 -19.05 16.19 -39.13
N PHE A 142 -20.01 15.70 -38.35
CA PHE A 142 -21.39 15.49 -38.74
C PHE A 142 -22.35 16.17 -37.74
N PRO A 143 -22.44 17.51 -37.77
CA PRO A 143 -23.24 18.27 -36.82
C PRO A 143 -24.75 17.95 -36.90
N GLN A 144 -25.23 17.40 -38.02
CA GLN A 144 -26.62 16.91 -38.17
C GLN A 144 -26.99 15.68 -37.33
N LEU A 145 -26.06 15.11 -36.56
CA LEU A 145 -26.33 14.01 -35.61
C LEU A 145 -26.71 14.50 -34.20
N LEU A 146 -26.70 15.82 -33.98
CA LEU A 146 -27.28 16.51 -32.82
C LEU A 146 -28.69 17.01 -33.15
#